data_AF-A0A1X2HRC1-F1
#
_entry.id   AF-A0A1X2HRC1-F1
#
_cell.length_a   1.000
_cell.length_b   1.000
_cell.length_c   1.000
_cell.angle_alpha   90.00
_cell.angle_beta   90.00
_cell.angle_gamma   90.00
#
_symmetry.space_group_name_H-M   'P 1'
#
loop_
_entity.id
_entity.type
_entity.pdbx_description
1 polymer ?
#
loop_
_entity_poly.entity_id
_entity_poly.type
_entity_poly.pdbx_seq_one_letter_code
_entity_poly.pdbx_strand_id
1 'polypeptide(L)' 'MPIAAINSIRTLAPGQHGIHLQVKMLERLVMVETVKNGVSIQVSEYLVGDKSGCIMLKTPAKGTVYIKG' A
#
# COMPACT_ATOMS: atom_id res chain seq x y z
N MET A 1 -21.58 -14.41 1.86
CA MET A 1 -20.22 -14.39 1.25
C MET A 1 -19.23 -14.63 2.38
N PRO A 2 -18.22 -15.52 2.23
CA PRO A 2 -17.23 -15.72 3.29
C PRO A 2 -16.41 -14.43 3.46
N ILE A 3 -16.29 -13.96 4.70
CA ILE A 3 -15.44 -12.83 5.06
C ILE A 3 -13.99 -13.31 4.87
N ALA A 4 -13.31 -12.79 3.85
CA ALA A 4 -11.88 -13.08 3.67
C ALA A 4 -11.14 -12.70 4.96
N ALA A 5 -10.32 -13.62 5.48
CA ALA A 5 -9.58 -13.37 6.71
C ALA A 5 -8.73 -12.10 6.55
N ILE A 6 -8.89 -11.14 7.47
CA ILE A 6 -8.10 -9.91 7.48
C ILE A 6 -6.67 -10.30 7.85
N ASN A 7 -5.73 -10.07 6.94
CA ASN A 7 -4.33 -10.37 7.16
C ASN A 7 -3.68 -9.31 8.06
N SER A 8 -2.55 -9.65 8.67
CA SER A 8 -1.70 -8.70 9.40
C SER A 8 -0.41 -8.44 8.63
N ILE A 9 0.24 -7.30 8.86
CA ILE A 9 1.50 -6.96 8.20
C ILE A 9 2.59 -8.01 8.49
N ARG A 10 2.68 -8.53 9.72
CA ARG A 10 3.67 -9.54 10.11
C ARG A 10 3.57 -10.84 9.30
N THR A 11 2.39 -11.17 8.77
CA THR A 11 2.16 -12.42 8.02
C THR A 11 2.43 -12.30 6.51
N LEU A 12 2.80 -11.11 6.04
CA LEU A 12 3.10 -10.88 4.63
C LEU A 12 4.41 -11.53 4.22
N ALA A 13 4.40 -12.16 3.05
CA ALA A 13 5.56 -12.74 2.41
C ALA A 13 5.68 -12.31 0.94
N PRO A 14 6.90 -12.25 0.37
CA PRO A 14 7.09 -11.97 -1.05
C PRO A 14 6.32 -12.95 -1.95
N GLY A 15 5.78 -12.45 -3.07
CA GLY A 15 5.06 -13.26 -4.06
C GLY A 15 3.58 -13.51 -3.75
N GLN A 16 3.05 -12.99 -2.64
CA GLN A 16 1.62 -13.04 -2.35
C GLN A 16 0.85 -11.94 -3.10
N HIS A 17 -0.35 -12.28 -3.57
CA HIS A 17 -1.23 -11.37 -4.33
C HIS A 17 -2.68 -11.47 -3.80
N GLY A 18 -3.51 -10.45 -4.08
CA GLY A 18 -4.93 -10.46 -3.69
C GLY A 18 -5.18 -10.36 -2.18
N ILE A 19 -4.27 -9.73 -1.44
CA ILE A 19 -4.30 -9.65 0.02
C ILE A 19 -5.24 -8.53 0.46
N HIS A 20 -6.12 -8.83 1.43
CA HIS A 20 -6.88 -7.83 2.15
C HIS A 20 -6.19 -7.47 3.47
N LEU A 21 -5.85 -6.20 3.64
CA LEU A 21 -5.20 -5.65 4.84
C LEU A 21 -5.98 -4.45 5.34
N GLN A 22 -6.12 -4.35 6.66
CA GLN A 22 -6.62 -3.15 7.33
C GLN A 22 -5.45 -2.45 8.02
N VAL A 23 -5.09 -1.26 7.54
CA VAL A 23 -3.93 -0.51 8.00
C VAL A 23 -4.28 0.95 8.20
N LYS A 24 -3.55 1.63 9.07
CA LYS A 24 -3.59 3.08 9.25
C LYS A 24 -2.41 3.72 8.52
N MET A 25 -2.66 4.82 7.82
CA MET A 25 -1.59 5.65 7.29
C MET A 25 -0.86 6.33 8.46
N LEU A 26 0.46 6.16 8.51
CA LEU A 26 1.31 6.79 9.52
C LEU A 26 1.97 8.05 8.93
N GLU A 27 2.59 7.92 7.76
CA GLU A 27 3.30 9.03 7.10
C GLU A 27 3.15 8.96 5.57
N ARG A 28 3.17 10.13 4.92
CA ARG A 28 3.30 10.28 3.47
C ARG A 28 4.69 10.86 3.19
N LEU A 29 5.53 10.08 2.52
CA LEU A 29 6.95 10.41 2.43
C LEU A 29 7.25 11.27 1.20
N VAL A 30 7.00 10.76 -0.01
CA VAL A 30 7.42 11.43 -1.25
C VAL A 30 6.49 11.07 -2.41
N MET A 31 6.32 12.01 -3.34
CA MET A 31 5.82 11.75 -4.69
C MET A 31 7.03 11.69 -5.63
N VAL A 32 7.33 10.51 -6.17
CA VAL A 32 8.47 10.26 -7.05
C VAL A 32 7.98 10.13 -8.48
N GLU A 33 8.57 10.87 -9.42
CA GLU A 33 8.38 10.59 -10.84
C GLU A 33 9.24 9.38 -11.25
N THR A 34 8.59 8.30 -11.65
CA THR A 34 9.26 7.11 -12.18
C THR A 34 8.94 7.00 -13.66
N VAL A 35 9.99 6.88 -14.50
CA VAL A 35 9.81 6.61 -15.92
C VAL A 35 9.62 5.10 -16.10
N LYS A 36 8.43 4.68 -16.52
CA LYS A 36 8.14 3.29 -16.88
C LYS A 36 7.70 3.25 -18.34
N ASN A 37 8.41 2.51 -19.18
CA ASN A 37 8.15 2.38 -20.62
C ASN A 37 8.13 3.75 -21.35
N GLY A 38 9.00 4.67 -20.97
CA GLY A 38 9.08 6.03 -21.56
C GLY A 38 7.99 7.00 -21.08
N VAL A 39 7.11 6.58 -20.17
CA VAL A 39 6.06 7.43 -19.59
C VAL A 39 6.44 7.80 -18.17
N SER A 40 6.43 9.10 -17.84
CA SER A 40 6.58 9.56 -16.45
C SER A 40 5.30 9.23 -15.66
N ILE A 41 5.46 8.46 -14.59
CA ILE A 41 4.39 8.08 -13.67
C ILE A 41 4.75 8.62 -12.30
N GLN A 42 3.88 9.45 -11.74
CA GLN A 42 3.99 9.85 -10.34
C GLN A 42 3.60 8.67 -9.44
N VAL A 43 4.50 8.29 -8.55
CA VAL A 43 4.30 7.24 -7.52
C VAL A 43 4.33 7.94 -6.16
N SER A 44 3.29 7.72 -5.36
CA SER A 44 3.30 8.16 -3.97
C SER A 44 3.72 7.02 -3.05
N GLU A 45 4.61 7.30 -2.11
CA GLU A 45 5.03 6.36 -1.08
C GLU A 45 4.41 6.72 0.28
N TYR A 46 3.83 5.72 0.94
CA TYR A 46 3.16 5.84 2.23
C TYR A 46 3.72 4.81 3.20
N LEU A 47 4.03 5.25 4.42
CA LEU A 47 4.23 4.33 5.54
C LEU A 47 2.87 4.02 6.14
N VAL A 48 2.48 2.75 6.10
CA VAL A 48 1.22 2.26 6.70
C VAL A 48 1.52 1.22 7.77
N GLY A 49 0.68 1.15 8.79
CA GLY A 49 0.88 0.25 9.91
C GLY A 49 -0.41 -0.36 10.46
N ASP A 50 -0.25 -1.51 11.10
CA ASP A 50 -1.25 -2.15 11.94
C ASP A 50 -0.61 -2.49 13.30
N LYS A 51 -1.35 -3.20 14.17
CA LYS A 51 -0.83 -3.63 15.47
C LYS A 51 0.38 -4.56 15.42
N SER A 52 0.67 -5.16 14.26
CA SER A 52 1.72 -6.16 14.07
C SER A 52 3.01 -5.59 13.49
N GLY A 53 2.96 -4.39 12.89
CA GLY A 53 4.13 -3.72 12.33
C GLY A 53 3.77 -2.61 11.35
N CYS A 54 4.75 -2.22 10.54
CA CYS A 54 4.58 -1.24 9.46
C CYS A 54 5.20 -1.73 8.16
N ILE A 55 4.69 -1.24 7.04
CA ILE A 55 5.16 -1.55 5.69
C ILE A 55 5.09 -0.31 4.80
N MET A 56 5.98 -0.23 3.82
CA MET A 56 5.96 0.81 2.80
C MET A 56 5.00 0.43 1.67
N LEU A 57 4.02 1.27 1.39
CA LEU A 57 3.08 1.13 0.28
C LEU A 57 3.44 2.12 -0.83
N LYS A 58 3.64 1.62 -2.05
CA LYS A 58 3.85 2.46 -3.25
C LYS A 58 2.62 2.39 -4.13
N THR A 59 2.00 3.53 -4.42
CA THR A 59 0.82 3.60 -5.29
C THR A 59 1.05 4.55 -6.46
N PRO A 60 0.74 4.18 -7.70
CA PRO A 60 0.69 5.14 -8.80
C PRO A 60 -0.39 6.19 -8.51
N ALA A 61 -0.14 7.46 -8.88
CA ALA A 61 -1.07 8.57 -8.64
C ALA A 61 -2.44 8.37 -9.32
N LYS A 62 -2.52 7.51 -10.34
CA LYS A 62 -3.76 7.04 -10.96
C LYS A 62 -4.22 5.74 -10.30
N GLY A 63 -4.71 5.83 -9.08
CA GLY A 63 -5.37 4.75 -8.35
C GLY A 63 -6.16 5.34 -7.20
N THR A 64 -7.45 5.04 -7.10
CA THR A 64 -8.31 5.58 -6.05
C THR A 64 -7.89 4.99 -4.71
N VAL A 65 -7.14 5.77 -3.92
CA VAL A 65 -6.74 5.40 -2.56
C VAL A 65 -7.78 5.96 -1.60
N TYR A 66 -8.74 5.13 -1.19
CA TYR A 66 -9.69 5.48 -0.13
C TYR A 66 -9.01 5.30 1.23
N ILE A 67 -8.56 6.40 1.84
CA ILE A 67 -8.13 6.43 3.25
C ILE A 67 -9.21 7.18 4.02
N LYS A 68 -10.05 6.46 4.76
CA LYS A 68 -10.93 7.07 5.78
C LYS A 68 -10.14 7.19 7.08
N GLY A 69 -10.03 8.41 7.58
CA GLY A 69 -9.46 8.75 8.89
C GLY A 69 -10.40 8.45 10.05
#